data_AF-A0AAX1FQ79-F1
#
_entry.id   AF-A0AAX1FQ79-F1
#
_cell.length_a   1.000
_cell.length_b   1.000
_cell.length_c   1.000
_cell.angle_alpha   90.00
_cell.angle_beta   90.00
_cell.angle_gamma   90.00
#
_symmetry.space_group_name_H-M   'P 1'
#
loop_
_entity.id
_entity.type
_entity.pdbx_description
1 polymer ?
#
loop_
_entity_poly.entity_id
_entity_poly.type
_entity_poly.pdbx_seq_one_letter_code
_entity_poly.pdbx_strand_id
1 'polypeptide(L)'
;MGYSVLNRINEGVVTYEQAAAHLRVWDEEDRPYIESLIDAAISSAESYMKRFIGETWVSFTLSSFSQRLPFPDPSEVYDVLYLDNENNLRAIPVTDFFLDRLRNRIIYTGSVSQNEMQSIEVVATFGWGANKVPPSVKHAILMLVATLYEMREDATVGQGVTVTKVPVTHQYLLNPYRHYSV
;
A
#
# COMPACT_ATOMS: atom_id res chain seq x y z
N MET A 1 -2.50 -15.80 -5.37
CA MET A 1 -1.35 -15.51 -4.49
C MET A 1 -1.92 -14.94 -3.21
N GLY A 2 -1.73 -15.64 -2.09
CA GLY A 2 -2.09 -15.10 -0.77
C GLY A 2 -0.97 -14.20 -0.27
N TYR A 3 -1.33 -13.11 0.40
CA TYR A 3 -0.38 -12.30 1.15
C TYR A 3 -0.99 -11.97 2.51
N SER A 4 -0.14 -11.83 3.52
CA SER A 4 -0.50 -11.37 4.85
C SER A 4 0.30 -10.12 5.16
N VAL A 5 -0.38 -9.10 5.68
CA VAL A 5 0.28 -7.89 6.19
C VAL A 5 0.73 -8.18 7.61
N LEU A 6 2.04 -8.10 7.86
CA LEU A 6 2.63 -8.37 9.17
C LEU A 6 2.62 -7.12 10.04
N ASN A 7 2.97 -5.98 9.44
CA ASN A 7 3.02 -4.70 10.12
C ASN A 7 2.81 -3.56 9.10
N ARG A 8 2.26 -2.45 9.56
CA ARG A 8 2.04 -1.25 8.77
C ARG A 8 2.38 -0.02 9.59
N ILE A 9 3.23 0.85 9.04
CA ILE A 9 3.53 2.16 9.60
C ILE A 9 2.94 3.22 8.67
N ASN A 10 1.84 3.83 9.12
CA ASN A 10 1.19 4.97 8.45
C ASN A 10 1.60 6.32 9.07
N GLU A 11 2.39 6.30 10.13
CA GLU A 11 2.80 7.48 10.87
C GLU A 11 3.61 8.41 9.94
N GLY A 12 3.05 9.58 9.63
CA GLY A 12 3.66 10.58 8.75
C GLY A 12 3.09 10.68 7.32
N VAL A 13 2.12 9.85 6.93
CA VAL A 13 1.38 10.03 5.67
C VAL A 13 0.57 11.33 5.73
N VAL A 14 -0.39 11.40 6.64
CA VAL A 14 -1.18 12.59 7.00
C VAL A 14 -1.36 12.56 8.51
N THR A 15 -1.05 13.64 9.22
CA THR A 15 -1.29 13.73 10.67
C THR A 15 -2.67 14.32 10.96
N TYR A 16 -3.16 14.12 12.18
CA TYR A 16 -4.41 14.73 12.63
C TYR A 16 -4.39 16.25 12.46
N GLU A 17 -3.29 16.91 12.82
CA GLU A 17 -3.16 18.37 12.76
C GLU A 17 -3.26 18.89 11.31
N GLN A 18 -2.72 18.14 10.34
CA GLN A 18 -2.86 18.47 8.92
C GLN A 18 -4.30 18.32 8.44
N ALA A 19 -5.00 17.27 8.88
CA ALA A 19 -6.40 17.05 8.56
C ALA A 19 -7.30 18.11 9.21
N ALA A 20 -7.12 18.39 10.50
CA ALA A 20 -7.86 19.40 11.24
C ALA A 20 -7.68 20.80 10.62
N ALA A 21 -6.45 21.18 10.27
CA ALA A 21 -6.17 22.44 9.58
C ALA A 21 -6.85 22.51 8.20
N HIS A 22 -6.92 21.40 7.47
CA HIS A 22 -7.60 21.32 6.17
C HIS A 22 -9.12 21.43 6.30
N LEU A 23 -9.71 20.80 7.33
CA LEU A 23 -11.14 20.85 7.65
C LEU A 23 -11.56 22.15 8.35
N ARG A 24 -10.60 22.96 8.84
CA ARG A 24 -10.83 24.15 9.68
C ARG A 24 -11.56 23.82 10.99
N VAL A 25 -11.27 22.65 11.56
CA VAL A 25 -11.76 22.23 12.88
C VAL A 25 -10.71 22.62 13.93
N TRP A 26 -11.17 23.30 14.99
CA TRP A 26 -10.32 23.80 16.08
C TRP A 26 -10.57 23.10 17.42
N ASP A 27 -11.61 22.27 17.46
CA ASP A 27 -12.00 21.47 18.62
C ASP A 27 -11.38 20.07 18.53
N GLU A 28 -11.00 19.50 19.66
CA GLU A 28 -10.48 18.15 19.78
C GLU A 28 -11.58 17.09 19.97
N GLU A 29 -12.84 17.47 20.20
CA GLU A 29 -13.98 16.54 20.32
C GLU A 29 -14.09 15.60 19.11
N ASP A 30 -13.85 16.11 17.90
CA ASP A 30 -13.94 15.35 16.65
C ASP A 30 -12.65 14.59 16.30
N ARG A 31 -11.60 14.66 17.14
CA ARG A 31 -10.32 13.96 16.90
C ARG A 31 -10.45 12.47 16.57
N PRO A 32 -11.11 11.63 17.40
CA PRO A 32 -11.20 10.20 17.11
C PRO A 32 -11.95 9.92 15.80
N TYR A 33 -12.92 10.77 15.45
CA TYR A 33 -13.64 10.64 14.19
C TYR A 33 -12.74 10.98 13.01
N ILE A 34 -12.01 12.10 13.04
CA ILE A 34 -11.08 12.51 11.98
C ILE A 34 -9.97 11.46 11.79
N GLU A 35 -9.42 10.89 12.86
CA GLU A 35 -8.43 9.82 12.78
C GLU A 35 -8.99 8.58 12.06
N SER A 36 -10.23 8.17 12.37
CA SER A 36 -10.88 7.06 11.66
C SER A 36 -11.09 7.34 10.16
N LEU A 37 -11.36 8.60 9.80
CA LEU A 37 -11.51 9.01 8.40
C LEU A 37 -10.17 9.03 7.66
N ILE A 38 -9.08 9.39 8.34
CA ILE A 38 -7.73 9.31 7.77
C ILE A 38 -7.40 7.86 7.40
N ASP A 39 -7.66 6.90 8.30
CA ASP A 39 -7.41 5.48 8.03
C ASP A 39 -8.27 4.93 6.90
N ALA A 40 -9.56 5.29 6.87
CA ALA A 40 -10.46 4.95 5.78
C ALA A 40 -9.98 5.57 4.45
N ALA A 41 -9.47 6.80 4.49
CA ALA A 41 -9.01 7.50 3.31
C ALA A 41 -7.72 6.92 2.74
N ILE A 42 -6.76 6.58 3.60
CA ILE A 42 -5.52 5.90 3.22
C ILE A 42 -5.87 4.56 2.58
N SER A 43 -6.70 3.74 3.23
CA SER A 43 -7.11 2.42 2.71
C SER A 43 -7.79 2.52 1.35
N SER A 44 -8.64 3.53 1.17
CA SER A 44 -9.32 3.80 -0.11
C SER A 44 -8.32 4.20 -1.20
N ALA A 45 -7.38 5.08 -0.87
CA ALA A 45 -6.35 5.52 -1.81
C ALA A 45 -5.39 4.38 -2.20
N GLU A 46 -4.99 3.53 -1.25
CA GLU A 46 -4.18 2.33 -1.50
C GLU A 46 -4.88 1.36 -2.44
N SER A 47 -6.17 1.09 -2.19
CA SER A 47 -6.98 0.21 -3.04
C SER A 47 -7.14 0.75 -4.46
N TYR A 48 -7.25 2.08 -4.61
CA TYR A 48 -7.33 2.75 -5.90
C TYR A 48 -6.01 2.67 -6.68
N MET A 49 -4.89 3.00 -6.03
CA MET A 49 -3.56 2.99 -6.64
C MET A 49 -2.99 1.59 -6.85
N LYS A 50 -3.54 0.57 -6.17
CA LYS A 50 -2.98 -0.79 -6.11
C LYS A 50 -1.54 -0.79 -5.60
N ARG A 51 -1.30 0.01 -4.55
CA ARG A 51 0.01 0.28 -3.95
C ARG A 51 -0.17 0.67 -2.48
N PHE A 52 0.78 0.30 -1.63
CA PHE A 52 0.82 0.78 -0.25
C PHE A 52 1.40 2.19 -0.17
N ILE A 53 0.80 3.06 0.65
CA ILE A 53 1.27 4.43 0.84
C ILE A 53 2.30 4.46 1.97
N GLY A 54 1.97 3.84 3.10
CA GLY A 54 2.87 3.68 4.24
C GLY A 54 3.81 2.49 4.10
N GLU A 55 4.87 2.48 4.88
CA GLU A 55 5.82 1.37 4.92
C GLU A 55 5.14 0.15 5.54
N THR A 56 4.98 -0.89 4.73
CA THR A 56 4.19 -2.08 5.09
C THR A 56 5.03 -3.33 4.88
N TRP A 57 5.14 -4.16 5.92
CA TRP A 57 5.74 -5.48 5.86
C TRP A 57 4.70 -6.49 5.41
N VAL A 58 5.00 -7.20 4.34
CA VAL A 58 4.09 -8.17 3.73
C VAL A 58 4.83 -9.50 3.58
N SER A 59 4.19 -10.56 4.07
CA SER A 59 4.56 -11.93 3.75
C SER A 59 3.70 -12.43 2.59
N PHE A 60 4.29 -13.07 1.59
CA PHE A 60 3.57 -13.63 0.46
C PHE A 60 4.26 -14.87 -0.08
N THR A 61 3.49 -15.72 -0.77
CA THR A 61 3.97 -16.98 -1.34
C THR A 61 4.14 -16.88 -2.85
N LEU A 62 5.34 -17.16 -3.36
CA LEU A 62 5.66 -17.26 -4.79
C LEU A 62 5.68 -18.72 -5.24
N SER A 63 5.20 -18.97 -6.45
CA SER A 63 5.32 -20.29 -7.09
C SER A 63 6.67 -20.47 -7.80
N SER A 64 7.32 -19.37 -8.19
CA SER A 64 8.67 -19.39 -8.77
C SER A 64 9.33 -18.01 -8.66
N PHE A 65 10.66 -17.94 -8.71
CA PHE A 65 11.42 -16.68 -8.76
C PHE A 65 11.19 -15.88 -10.05
N SER A 66 10.71 -16.54 -11.11
CA SER A 66 10.35 -15.84 -12.36
C SER A 66 9.10 -14.96 -12.23
N GLN A 67 8.31 -15.18 -11.17
CA GLN A 67 7.06 -14.48 -10.93
C GLN A 67 7.30 -13.04 -10.46
N ARG A 68 6.42 -12.13 -10.89
CA ARG A 68 6.42 -10.75 -10.38
C ARG A 68 5.85 -10.70 -8.98
N LEU A 69 6.38 -9.76 -8.18
CA LEU A 69 5.86 -9.49 -6.85
C LEU A 69 4.42 -8.94 -6.91
N PRO A 70 3.61 -9.18 -5.87
CA PRO A 70 2.20 -8.77 -5.85
C PRO A 70 2.00 -7.25 -5.87
N PHE A 71 2.96 -6.51 -5.30
CA PHE A 71 2.90 -5.05 -5.19
C PHE A 71 4.10 -4.40 -5.88
N PRO A 72 3.95 -3.17 -6.41
CA PRO A 72 5.05 -2.43 -7.02
C PRO A 72 5.99 -1.83 -5.98
N ASP A 73 7.20 -1.49 -6.43
CA ASP A 73 8.24 -0.79 -5.66
C ASP A 73 8.55 -1.43 -4.29
N PRO A 74 9.05 -2.68 -4.27
CA PRO A 74 9.62 -3.28 -3.06
C PRO A 74 10.81 -2.45 -2.57
N SER A 75 10.79 -2.06 -1.30
CA SER A 75 11.87 -1.33 -0.64
C SER A 75 13.04 -2.26 -0.36
N GLU A 76 12.79 -3.31 0.43
CA GLU A 76 13.76 -4.29 0.88
C GLU A 76 13.10 -5.67 1.08
N VAL A 77 13.84 -6.73 0.79
CA VAL A 77 13.45 -8.13 1.04
C VAL A 77 14.29 -8.63 2.21
N TYR A 78 13.63 -9.13 3.25
CA TYR A 78 14.27 -9.54 4.49
C TYR A 78 14.56 -11.04 4.49
N ASP A 79 13.49 -11.84 4.43
CA ASP A 79 13.57 -13.29 4.51
C ASP A 79 12.96 -13.94 3.27
N VAL A 80 13.67 -14.93 2.76
CA VAL A 80 13.20 -15.82 1.69
C VAL A 80 13.34 -17.26 2.19
N LEU A 81 12.20 -17.91 2.39
CA LEU A 81 12.11 -19.30 2.83
C LEU A 81 11.55 -20.13 1.68
N TYR A 82 11.94 -21.39 1.61
CA TYR A 82 11.33 -22.36 0.71
C TYR A 82 11.09 -23.69 1.43
N LEU A 83 10.11 -24.45 0.97
CA LEU A 83 9.91 -25.83 1.38
C LEU A 83 10.71 -26.73 0.45
N ASP A 84 11.55 -27.58 1.04
CA ASP A 84 12.24 -28.65 0.32
C ASP A 84 11.26 -29.80 -0.02
N ASN A 85 11.68 -30.78 -0.83
CA ASN A 85 10.89 -31.97 -1.17
C ASN A 85 10.47 -32.80 0.05
N GLU A 86 11.14 -32.60 1.19
CA GLU A 86 10.84 -33.23 2.48
C GLU A 86 9.91 -32.39 3.36
N ASN A 87 9.30 -31.32 2.84
CA ASN A 87 8.47 -30.34 3.56
C ASN A 87 9.16 -29.63 4.73
N ASN A 88 10.50 -29.56 4.70
CA ASN A 88 11.27 -28.80 5.67
C ASN A 88 11.47 -27.37 5.17
N LEU A 89 11.19 -26.39 6.05
CA LEU A 89 11.46 -24.97 5.77
C LEU A 89 12.97 -24.71 5.80
N ARG A 90 13.51 -24.22 4.69
CA ARG A 90 14.90 -23.80 4.57
C ARG A 90 14.96 -22.32 4.21
N ALA A 91 15.86 -21.60 4.87
CA ALA A 91 16.14 -20.20 4.58
C ALA A 91 17.18 -20.08 3.48
N ILE A 92 16.94 -19.16 2.54
CA ILE A 92 17.92 -18.78 1.53
C ILE A 92 18.77 -17.64 2.10
N PRO A 93 20.11 -17.78 2.09
CA PRO A 93 20.99 -16.69 2.48
C PRO A 93 20.77 -15.44 1.61
N VAL A 94 20.90 -14.25 2.22
CA VAL A 94 20.79 -12.94 1.52
C VAL A 94 21.81 -12.74 0.40
N THR A 95 22.87 -13.55 0.33
CA THR A 95 23.86 -13.54 -0.76
C THR A 95 23.36 -14.21 -2.04
N ASP A 96 22.36 -15.08 -1.92
CA ASP A 96 21.95 -16.01 -2.98
C ASP A 96 20.73 -15.49 -3.75
N PHE A 97 20.23 -14.32 -3.41
CA PHE A 97 19.18 -13.64 -4.14
C PHE A 97 19.42 -12.14 -4.21
N PHE A 98 18.90 -11.52 -5.27
CA PHE A 98 18.86 -10.07 -5.39
C PHE A 98 17.52 -9.59 -5.95
N LEU A 99 17.15 -8.38 -5.56
CA LEU A 99 15.90 -7.75 -5.97
C LEU A 99 16.09 -6.99 -7.30
N ASP A 100 15.44 -7.45 -8.37
CA ASP A 100 15.35 -6.70 -9.62
C ASP A 100 14.18 -5.72 -9.55
N ARG A 101 14.48 -4.49 -9.13
CA ARG A 101 13.50 -3.40 -8.99
C ARG A 101 12.84 -3.01 -10.31
N LEU A 102 13.55 -3.13 -11.45
CA LEU A 102 13.01 -2.75 -12.75
C LEU A 102 11.91 -3.70 -13.23
N ARG A 103 12.09 -5.00 -12.96
CA ARG A 103 11.13 -6.03 -13.37
C ARG A 103 10.18 -6.46 -12.25
N ASN A 104 10.33 -5.88 -11.07
CA ASN A 104 9.57 -6.20 -9.86
C ASN A 104 9.57 -7.71 -9.56
N ARG A 105 10.76 -8.32 -9.50
CA ARG A 105 10.94 -9.76 -9.26
C ARG A 105 12.21 -10.02 -8.46
N ILE A 106 12.25 -11.18 -7.81
CA ILE A 106 13.45 -11.64 -7.10
C ILE A 106 14.22 -12.56 -8.04
N ILE A 107 15.51 -12.29 -8.23
CA ILE A 107 16.39 -13.15 -9.01
C ILE A 107 17.21 -13.98 -8.04
N TYR A 108 17.04 -15.29 -8.13
CA TYR A 108 17.80 -16.26 -7.37
C TYR A 108 19.08 -16.65 -8.13
N THR A 109 20.22 -16.59 -7.45
CA THR A 109 21.56 -16.92 -7.96
C THR A 109 22.27 -17.99 -7.14
N GLY A 110 21.60 -18.57 -6.15
CA GLY A 110 22.18 -19.63 -5.33
C GLY A 110 22.37 -20.95 -6.07
N SER A 111 23.05 -21.88 -5.42
CA SER A 111 23.48 -23.15 -6.01
C SER A 111 22.40 -24.24 -6.01
N VAL A 112 21.34 -24.08 -5.23
CA VAL A 112 20.27 -25.09 -5.09
C VAL A 112 19.35 -25.04 -6.31
N SER A 113 18.96 -26.21 -6.81
CA SER A 113 18.07 -26.28 -7.96
C SER A 113 16.70 -25.72 -7.62
N GLN A 114 16.16 -24.83 -8.46
CA GLN A 114 14.81 -24.28 -8.26
C GLN A 114 13.71 -25.36 -8.31
N ASN A 115 13.99 -26.52 -8.94
CA ASN A 115 13.06 -27.63 -9.00
C ASN A 115 12.88 -28.34 -7.63
N GLU A 116 13.83 -28.14 -6.71
CA GLU A 116 13.77 -28.68 -5.35
C GLU A 116 13.04 -27.72 -4.39
N MET A 117 12.67 -26.53 -4.87
CA MET A 117 12.03 -25.49 -4.07
C MET A 117 10.52 -25.47 -4.33
N GLN A 118 9.75 -25.70 -3.28
CA GLN A 118 8.29 -25.59 -3.29
C GLN A 118 7.86 -24.45 -2.37
N SER A 119 6.74 -23.80 -2.71
CA SER A 119 6.10 -22.74 -1.91
C SER A 119 7.08 -21.75 -1.28
N ILE A 120 7.63 -20.85 -2.10
CA ILE A 120 8.62 -19.88 -1.66
C ILE A 120 7.90 -18.79 -0.87
N GLU A 121 8.19 -18.66 0.42
CA GLU A 121 7.67 -17.60 1.28
C GLU A 121 8.66 -16.45 1.31
N VAL A 122 8.17 -15.23 1.09
CA VAL A 122 9.00 -14.03 1.07
C VAL A 122 8.41 -12.99 1.99
N VAL A 123 9.26 -12.41 2.83
CA VAL A 123 8.94 -11.23 3.62
C VAL A 123 9.64 -10.02 3.00
N ALA A 124 8.85 -9.07 2.52
CA ALA A 124 9.36 -7.83 1.95
C ALA A 124 8.60 -6.61 2.47
N THR A 125 9.24 -5.45 2.36
CA THR A 125 8.64 -4.15 2.64
C THR A 125 8.21 -3.48 1.35
N PHE A 126 7.01 -2.89 1.39
CA PHE A 126 6.42 -2.15 0.29
C PHE A 126 5.95 -0.76 0.75
N GLY A 127 5.74 0.12 -0.22
CA GLY A 127 5.19 1.46 0.00
C GLY A 127 6.27 2.52 0.20
N TRP A 128 5.82 3.75 0.41
CA TRP A 128 6.73 4.86 0.68
C TRP A 128 7.03 4.92 2.17
N GLY A 129 8.30 5.11 2.52
CA GLY A 129 8.63 5.55 3.88
C GLY A 129 7.94 6.89 4.18
N ALA A 130 7.67 7.18 5.45
CA ALA A 130 6.89 8.35 5.90
C ALA A 130 7.27 9.69 5.22
N ASN A 131 8.57 9.91 4.98
CA ASN A 131 9.10 11.13 4.39
C ASN A 131 9.20 11.11 2.86
N LYS A 132 8.84 10.00 2.21
CA LYS A 132 8.91 9.81 0.76
C LYS A 132 7.55 9.86 0.07
N VAL A 133 6.47 9.97 0.84
CA VAL A 133 5.10 10.06 0.28
C VAL A 133 4.96 11.38 -0.51
N PRO A 134 4.60 11.33 -1.80
CA PRO A 134 4.49 12.53 -2.62
C PRO A 134 3.45 13.51 -2.07
N PRO A 135 3.71 14.84 -2.09
CA PRO A 135 2.78 15.84 -1.60
C PRO A 135 1.39 15.78 -2.27
N SER A 136 1.33 15.41 -3.55
CA SER A 136 0.06 15.23 -4.28
C SER A 136 -0.79 14.10 -3.71
N VAL A 137 -0.16 13.00 -3.25
CA VAL A 137 -0.87 11.87 -2.62
C VAL A 137 -1.40 12.29 -1.26
N LYS A 138 -0.60 13.02 -0.47
CA LYS A 138 -1.06 13.58 0.83
C LYS A 138 -2.26 14.50 0.64
N HIS A 139 -2.22 15.38 -0.36
CA HIS A 139 -3.34 16.28 -0.65
C HIS A 139 -4.58 15.53 -1.14
N ALA A 140 -4.42 14.48 -1.94
CA ALA A 140 -5.54 13.64 -2.37
C ALA A 140 -6.23 12.94 -1.19
N ILE A 141 -5.46 12.47 -0.20
CA ILE A 141 -5.99 11.90 1.04
C ILE A 141 -6.78 12.97 1.81
N LEU A 142 -6.23 14.19 1.97
CA LEU A 142 -6.92 15.30 2.65
C LEU A 142 -8.24 15.67 1.96
N MET A 143 -8.29 15.71 0.64
CA MET A 143 -9.53 15.93 -0.13
C MET A 143 -10.57 14.83 0.14
N LEU A 144 -10.12 13.58 0.26
CA LEU A 144 -11.00 12.45 0.53
C LEU A 144 -11.50 12.47 1.97
N VAL A 145 -10.64 12.80 2.95
CA VAL A 145 -11.05 13.04 4.35
C VAL A 145 -12.10 14.14 4.43
N ALA A 146 -11.89 15.28 3.74
CA ALA A 146 -12.87 16.35 3.68
C ALA A 146 -14.21 15.92 3.09
N THR A 147 -14.17 15.09 2.04
CA THR A 147 -15.40 14.56 1.44
C THR A 147 -16.15 13.67 2.43
N LEU A 148 -15.45 12.75 3.12
CA LEU A 148 -16.07 11.82 4.07
C LEU A 148 -16.56 12.51 5.36
N TYR A 149 -15.88 13.57 5.78
CA TYR A 149 -16.28 14.34 6.98
C TYR A 149 -17.57 15.14 6.75
N GLU A 150 -17.68 15.79 5.58
CA GLU A 150 -18.86 16.57 5.19
C GLU A 150 -20.03 15.68 4.75
N MET A 151 -19.75 14.60 4.00
CA MET A 151 -20.76 13.67 3.49
C MET A 151 -20.76 12.38 4.31
N ARG A 152 -21.51 12.39 5.43
CA ARG A 152 -21.63 11.26 6.38
C ARG A 152 -22.58 10.16 5.93
N GLU A 153 -23.18 10.29 4.74
CA GLU A 153 -24.12 9.35 4.15
C GLU A 153 -23.72 9.07 2.69
N ASP A 154 -24.04 7.87 2.18
CA ASP A 154 -23.66 7.44 0.83
C ASP A 154 -24.24 8.33 -0.29
N ALA A 155 -25.40 8.97 -0.06
CA ALA A 155 -25.95 9.93 -1.01
C ALA A 155 -26.99 10.89 -0.39
N THR A 156 -26.76 12.19 -0.52
CA THR A 156 -27.78 13.23 -0.27
C THR A 156 -28.66 13.39 -1.51
N VAL A 157 -29.43 12.38 -1.89
CA VAL A 157 -30.41 12.48 -3.00
C VAL A 157 -31.68 13.17 -2.53
N GLY A 158 -31.59 14.49 -2.28
CA GLY A 158 -32.76 15.34 -2.27
C GLY A 158 -33.28 15.53 -3.69
N GLN A 159 -34.61 15.52 -3.89
CA GLN A 159 -35.19 15.88 -5.19
C GLN A 159 -34.65 17.24 -5.64
N GLY A 160 -33.95 17.28 -6.79
CA GLY A 160 -33.41 18.50 -7.38
C GLY A 160 -31.91 18.76 -7.15
N VAL A 161 -31.19 17.92 -6.41
CA VAL A 161 -29.73 18.07 -6.25
C VAL A 161 -29.01 17.40 -7.42
N THR A 162 -28.49 18.20 -8.36
CA THR A 162 -27.59 17.71 -9.42
C THR A 162 -26.16 17.65 -8.89
N VAL A 163 -25.60 16.45 -8.73
CA VAL A 163 -24.18 16.27 -8.42
C VAL A 163 -23.36 16.66 -9.65
N THR A 164 -22.86 17.90 -9.70
CA THR A 164 -21.94 18.33 -10.74
C THR A 164 -20.56 17.74 -10.44
N LYS A 165 -20.02 16.92 -11.36
CA LYS A 165 -18.67 16.40 -11.20
C LYS A 165 -17.67 17.56 -11.20
N VAL A 166 -16.91 17.67 -10.12
CA VAL A 166 -15.77 18.60 -10.05
C VAL A 166 -14.74 18.15 -11.10
N PRO A 167 -14.22 19.06 -11.95
CA PRO A 167 -13.28 18.69 -13.01
C PRO A 167 -11.96 18.09 -12.50
N VAL A 168 -11.49 18.52 -11.34
CA VAL A 168 -10.28 18.01 -10.69
C VAL A 168 -10.66 17.33 -9.38
N THR A 169 -10.57 16.00 -9.37
CA THR A 169 -10.86 15.17 -8.19
C THR A 169 -9.57 14.66 -7.55
N HIS A 170 -9.67 14.12 -6.33
CA HIS A 170 -8.57 13.41 -5.67
C HIS A 170 -7.98 12.31 -6.58
N GLN A 171 -8.78 11.70 -7.45
CA GLN A 171 -8.33 10.69 -8.42
C GLN A 171 -7.31 11.25 -9.43
N TYR A 172 -7.46 12.51 -9.85
CA TYR A 172 -6.51 13.15 -10.77
C TYR A 172 -5.10 13.21 -10.18
N LEU A 173 -5.00 13.43 -8.86
CA LEU A 173 -3.74 13.46 -8.12
C LEU A 173 -3.17 12.05 -7.87
N LEU A 174 -4.02 11.03 -7.77
CA LEU A 174 -3.62 9.64 -7.55
C LEU A 174 -3.27 8.89 -8.85
N ASN A 175 -3.85 9.30 -9.99
CA ASN A 175 -3.66 8.65 -11.29
C ASN A 175 -2.20 8.43 -11.69
N PRO A 176 -1.26 9.40 -11.50
CA PRO A 176 0.14 9.20 -11.85
C PRO A 176 0.83 8.08 -11.06
N TYR A 177 0.32 7.74 -9.88
CA TYR A 177 0.90 6.73 -8.98
C TYR A 177 0.14 5.41 -9.03
N ARG A 178 -0.92 5.34 -9.85
CA ARG A 178 -1.73 4.14 -10.00
C ARG A 178 -0.96 3.09 -10.77
N HIS A 179 -0.85 1.91 -10.18
CA HIS A 179 -0.25 0.77 -10.83
C HIS A 179 -1.27 0.10 -11.75
N TYR A 180 -1.03 0.20 -13.06
CA TYR A 180 -1.79 -0.52 -14.06
C TYR A 180 -1.16 -1.91 -14.22
N SER A 181 -1.87 -2.95 -13.80
CA SER A 181 -1.51 -4.31 -14.19
C SER A 181 -1.69 -4.43 -15.70
N VAL A 182 -0.58 -4.63 -16.42
CA VAL A 182 -0.57 -5.00 -17.84
C VAL A 182 -0.89 -6.47 -18.00
#